data_AF-A0A2P1QPQ4-F1
#
_entry.id   AF-A0A2P1QPQ4-F1
#
_cell.length_a   1.000
_cell.length_b   1.000
_cell.length_c   1.000
_cell.angle_alpha   90.00
_cell.angle_beta   90.00
_cell.angle_gamma   90.00
#
_symmetry.space_group_name_H-M   'P 1'
#
loop_
_entity.id
_entity.type
_entity.pdbx_description
1 polymer ?
#
loop_
_entity_poly.entity_id
_entity_poly.type
_entity_poly.pdbx_seq_one_letter_code
_entity_poly.pdbx_strand_id
1 'polypeptide(L)'
;MFRKIFLTASVALALCSCEDKKEDNTGILFFLLSQVGAGSSETSNTATSCKNETFCRTFIATNNGAGYTGNLGGISGADAKCAAAKPSDLKRTYKALLTDQQTRHVVSAGDGTSSLRDWVLYPNKQYRRSDGTTVTFTTNADSMVTANLENGIDSGAKKYFWTGLAHPDDPGFFLWEGGRTCTQWSDANGGNTGAAGNTTSTNTHNTPEGAFTVDTHACNSTLNLLCIEQ
;
A
#
# COMPACT_ATOMS: atom_id res chain seq x y z
N MET A 1 -26.41 -36.92 36.35
CA MET A 1 -25.20 -37.44 37.01
C MET A 1 -24.04 -36.54 36.59
N PHE A 2 -23.63 -35.59 37.43
CA PHE A 2 -22.35 -35.59 38.18
C PHE A 2 -21.13 -35.85 37.27
N ARG A 3 -20.10 -35.00 37.15
CA ARG A 3 -19.45 -34.15 38.17
C ARG A 3 -18.58 -33.06 37.51
N LYS A 4 -18.51 -31.88 38.15
CA LYS A 4 -17.53 -30.81 37.92
C LYS A 4 -16.17 -31.18 38.54
N ILE A 5 -15.06 -30.74 37.95
CA ILE A 5 -13.77 -30.61 38.66
C ILE A 5 -13.19 -29.23 38.33
N PHE A 6 -13.17 -28.36 39.35
CA PHE A 6 -12.34 -27.16 39.44
C PHE A 6 -11.02 -27.57 40.10
N LEU A 7 -9.90 -27.00 39.67
CA LEU A 7 -8.65 -27.02 40.43
C LEU A 7 -7.99 -25.65 40.36
N THR A 8 -8.19 -24.88 41.41
CA THR A 8 -7.38 -23.73 41.82
C THR A 8 -6.25 -24.22 42.72
N ALA A 9 -5.03 -23.73 42.50
CA ALA A 9 -3.97 -23.83 43.50
C ALA A 9 -3.12 -22.55 43.44
N SER A 10 -3.04 -21.88 44.58
CA SER A 10 -2.20 -20.72 44.85
C SER A 10 -1.26 -21.03 46.02
N VAL A 11 -0.21 -20.21 46.12
CA VAL A 11 0.63 -19.90 47.30
C VAL A 11 1.84 -20.80 47.56
N ALA A 12 3.03 -20.20 47.48
CA ALA A 12 3.93 -20.02 48.65
C ALA A 12 5.09 -19.07 48.30
N LEU A 13 5.14 -17.94 49.02
CA LEU A 13 6.31 -17.06 49.13
C LEU A 13 7.38 -17.74 50.01
N ALA A 14 8.64 -17.65 49.61
CA ALA A 14 9.77 -17.89 50.50
C ALA A 14 10.62 -16.61 50.56
N LEU A 15 10.64 -15.99 51.74
CA LEU A 15 11.60 -14.96 52.13
C LEU A 15 12.86 -15.65 52.68
N CYS A 16 14.04 -15.24 52.25
CA CYS A 16 15.27 -15.43 53.01
C CYS A 16 16.18 -14.21 52.81
N SER A 17 16.20 -13.35 53.84
CA SER A 17 17.25 -12.38 54.23
C SER A 17 18.19 -13.14 55.20
N CYS A 18 19.47 -12.85 55.48
CA CYS A 18 20.41 -11.73 55.38
C CYS A 18 21.83 -12.36 55.15
N GLU A 19 22.97 -11.71 54.88
CA GLU A 19 23.61 -10.64 55.66
C GLU A 19 24.89 -10.11 54.96
N ASP A 20 25.32 -8.94 55.44
CA ASP A 20 26.27 -7.96 54.94
C ASP A 20 27.77 -8.35 54.79
N LYS A 21 28.48 -7.73 53.82
CA LYS A 21 29.35 -6.54 54.06
C LYS A 21 30.25 -6.16 52.87
N LYS A 22 30.26 -4.83 52.62
CA LYS A 22 31.37 -3.95 52.20
C LYS A 22 31.46 -3.48 50.73
N GLU A 23 30.88 -2.28 50.55
CA GLU A 23 31.35 -1.07 49.85
C GLU A 23 32.12 -1.17 48.52
N ASP A 24 31.55 -0.58 47.46
CA ASP A 24 32.10 0.64 46.84
C ASP A 24 31.08 1.35 45.91
N ASN A 25 30.60 2.49 46.42
CA ASN A 25 30.36 3.79 45.78
C ASN A 25 29.88 3.90 44.31
N THR A 26 28.65 4.39 44.14
CA THR A 26 28.12 5.40 43.18
C THR A 26 26.66 5.00 42.90
N GLY A 27 25.62 5.79 43.14
CA GLY A 27 25.49 7.22 43.35
C GLY A 27 24.13 7.59 42.78
N ILE A 28 23.11 7.69 43.64
CA ILE A 28 21.93 8.54 43.50
C ILE A 28 21.00 8.27 42.29
N LEU A 29 19.85 7.65 42.54
CA LEU A 29 18.65 7.83 41.72
C LEU A 29 17.54 8.48 42.58
N PHE A 30 17.64 9.80 42.71
CA PHE A 30 16.57 10.73 43.05
C PHE A 30 16.00 11.26 41.70
N PHE A 31 14.76 11.69 41.47
CA PHE A 31 13.63 12.13 42.29
C PHE A 31 12.37 12.00 41.40
N LEU A 32 11.22 11.66 41.98
CA LEU A 32 9.90 11.93 41.40
C LEU A 32 9.64 13.43 41.43
N LEU A 33 9.27 14.05 40.30
CA LEU A 33 8.57 15.34 40.26
C LEU A 33 7.58 15.39 39.10
N SER A 34 6.31 15.54 39.47
CA SER A 34 5.19 15.97 38.64
C SER A 34 5.42 17.36 38.04
N GLN A 35 5.15 17.51 36.73
CA GLN A 35 4.90 18.82 36.12
C GLN A 35 3.61 18.78 35.30
N VAL A 36 2.65 19.59 35.72
CA VAL A 36 1.57 20.13 34.90
C VAL A 36 2.12 21.44 34.34
N GLY A 37 2.24 21.56 33.02
CA GLY A 37 2.82 22.73 32.36
C GLY A 37 2.59 22.66 30.86
N ALA A 38 1.96 23.71 30.35
CA ALA A 38 1.40 23.85 29.02
C ALA A 38 2.41 23.71 27.86
N GLY A 39 1.90 23.25 26.71
CA GLY A 39 2.34 23.69 25.40
C GLY A 39 3.72 23.22 24.95
N SER A 40 3.86 21.93 24.67
CA SER A 40 4.76 21.49 23.61
C SER A 40 3.90 20.97 22.46
N SER A 41 3.87 21.73 21.38
CA SER A 41 3.51 21.22 20.06
C SER A 41 4.49 20.09 19.76
N GLU A 42 4.12 18.87 20.11
CA GLU A 42 4.76 17.69 19.55
C GLU A 42 4.49 17.76 18.05
N THR A 43 5.53 18.09 17.29
CA THR A 43 5.60 17.82 15.86
C THR A 43 5.55 16.30 15.72
N SER A 44 4.33 15.77 15.74
CA SER A 44 4.04 14.40 15.37
C SER A 44 4.53 14.22 13.94
N ASN A 45 5.72 13.64 13.80
CA ASN A 45 6.27 13.17 12.53
C ASN A 45 5.55 11.90 12.06
N THR A 46 4.23 11.81 12.32
CA THR A 46 3.34 10.93 11.59
C THR A 46 3.37 11.39 10.16
N ALA A 47 3.82 10.54 9.24
CA ALA A 47 3.67 10.76 7.81
C ALA A 47 2.19 11.03 7.52
N THR A 48 1.82 12.29 7.47
CA THR A 48 0.44 12.73 7.29
C THR A 48 0.01 12.35 5.90
N SER A 49 -1.11 11.64 5.79
CA SER A 49 -1.74 11.25 4.55
C SER A 49 -1.93 12.39 3.54
N CYS A 50 -1.95 12.12 2.22
CA CYS A 50 -2.32 13.12 1.21
C CYS A 50 -3.84 13.32 1.05
N LYS A 51 -4.68 12.64 1.86
CA LYS A 51 -6.14 12.71 1.78
C LYS A 51 -6.70 14.13 1.83
N ASN A 52 -6.17 14.95 2.75
CA ASN A 52 -6.62 16.33 2.98
C ASN A 52 -5.81 17.37 2.19
N GLU A 53 -4.83 16.94 1.40
CA GLU A 53 -4.00 17.81 0.58
C GLU A 53 -4.72 18.15 -0.73
N THR A 54 -4.26 19.19 -1.43
CA THR A 54 -4.84 19.55 -2.73
C THR A 54 -4.57 18.52 -3.82
N PHE A 55 -3.48 17.76 -3.69
CA PHE A 55 -3.12 16.66 -4.59
C PHE A 55 -2.33 15.58 -3.85
N CYS A 56 -2.25 14.42 -4.46
CA CYS A 56 -1.37 13.33 -4.07
C CYS A 56 -0.29 13.12 -5.13
N ARG A 57 0.85 12.56 -4.74
CA ARG A 57 1.94 12.22 -5.65
C ARG A 57 1.94 10.73 -5.98
N THR A 58 2.55 10.41 -7.11
CA THR A 58 2.79 9.06 -7.56
C THR A 58 4.24 8.91 -8.01
N PHE A 59 4.76 7.69 -7.97
CA PHE A 59 6.02 7.34 -8.61
C PHE A 59 6.03 5.87 -9.04
N ILE A 60 6.96 5.52 -9.92
CA ILE A 60 7.15 4.13 -10.38
C ILE A 60 8.31 3.50 -9.61
N ALA A 61 8.03 2.46 -8.83
CA ALA A 61 9.06 1.64 -8.21
C ALA A 61 9.61 0.64 -9.23
N THR A 62 10.93 0.68 -9.46
CA THR A 62 11.59 -0.08 -10.54
C THR A 62 12.52 -1.19 -10.08
N ASN A 63 12.72 -1.37 -8.77
CA ASN A 63 13.72 -2.31 -8.22
C ASN A 63 15.11 -2.11 -8.84
N ASN A 64 15.62 -0.87 -8.82
CA ASN A 64 16.88 -0.51 -9.48
C ASN A 64 16.93 -0.87 -10.99
N GLY A 65 15.77 -0.87 -11.66
CA GLY A 65 15.62 -1.22 -13.07
C GLY A 65 15.32 -2.70 -13.34
N ALA A 66 15.40 -3.58 -12.34
CA ALA A 66 15.14 -5.01 -12.52
C ALA A 66 13.64 -5.36 -12.59
N GLY A 67 12.76 -4.50 -12.08
CA GLY A 67 11.33 -4.78 -11.93
C GLY A 67 11.01 -5.86 -10.91
N TYR A 68 9.77 -6.34 -10.95
CA TYR A 68 9.16 -7.30 -10.04
C TYR A 68 8.32 -8.31 -10.83
N THR A 69 8.48 -9.59 -10.50
CA THR A 69 7.55 -10.64 -10.94
C THR A 69 6.19 -10.49 -10.27
N GLY A 70 5.19 -11.25 -10.73
CA GLY A 70 3.87 -11.34 -10.10
C GLY A 70 3.89 -11.81 -8.64
N ASN A 71 4.95 -12.49 -8.18
CA ASN A 71 5.13 -12.84 -6.78
C ASN A 71 5.62 -11.62 -5.98
N LEU A 72 4.68 -10.75 -5.60
CA LEU A 72 4.94 -9.55 -4.83
C LEU A 72 4.95 -9.80 -3.32
N GLY A 73 4.49 -10.98 -2.87
CA GLY A 73 4.20 -11.26 -1.47
C GLY A 73 2.82 -10.76 -1.04
N GLY A 74 1.86 -10.79 -1.96
CA GLY A 74 0.52 -10.23 -1.76
C GLY A 74 0.50 -8.70 -1.72
N ILE A 75 -0.66 -8.13 -1.36
CA ILE A 75 -0.85 -6.68 -1.23
C ILE A 75 0.18 -6.06 -0.27
N SER A 76 0.40 -6.67 0.90
CA SER A 76 1.34 -6.15 1.90
C SER A 76 2.78 -6.15 1.37
N GLY A 77 3.20 -7.20 0.66
CA GLY A 77 4.52 -7.25 0.04
C GLY A 77 4.70 -6.21 -1.07
N ALA A 78 3.67 -5.95 -1.87
CA ALA A 78 3.69 -4.89 -2.88
C ALA A 78 3.82 -3.50 -2.24
N ASP A 79 3.08 -3.23 -1.16
CA ASP A 79 3.19 -1.97 -0.41
C ASP A 79 4.57 -1.79 0.21
N ALA A 80 5.16 -2.85 0.78
CA ALA A 80 6.51 -2.81 1.34
C ALA A 80 7.56 -2.48 0.26
N LYS A 81 7.39 -2.97 -0.97
CA LYS A 81 8.25 -2.62 -2.11
C LYS A 81 8.11 -1.15 -2.49
N CYS A 82 6.89 -0.59 -2.47
CA CYS A 82 6.69 0.84 -2.66
C CYS A 82 7.33 1.67 -1.53
N ALA A 83 7.16 1.26 -0.28
CA ALA A 83 7.79 1.94 0.85
C ALA A 83 9.32 1.94 0.75
N ALA A 84 9.92 0.82 0.34
CA ALA A 84 11.36 0.67 0.18
C ALA A 84 11.93 1.44 -1.03
N ALA A 85 11.18 1.52 -2.13
CA ALA A 85 11.60 2.22 -3.34
C ALA A 85 11.34 3.73 -3.31
N LYS A 86 10.74 4.25 -2.23
CA LYS A 86 10.36 5.65 -2.10
C LYS A 86 11.56 6.59 -2.24
N PRO A 87 11.52 7.55 -3.18
CA PRO A 87 12.53 8.60 -3.28
C PRO A 87 12.68 9.41 -1.98
N SER A 88 13.90 9.78 -1.62
CA SER A 88 14.23 10.43 -0.33
C SER A 88 13.61 11.83 -0.16
N ASP A 89 13.27 12.50 -1.26
CA ASP A 89 12.58 13.79 -1.31
C ASP A 89 11.08 13.65 -1.00
N LEU A 90 10.49 12.47 -1.17
CA LEU A 90 9.10 12.18 -0.82
C LEU A 90 8.98 11.79 0.66
N LYS A 91 8.23 12.59 1.44
CA LYS A 91 8.16 12.44 2.91
C LYS A 91 7.05 11.52 3.40
N ARG A 92 5.93 11.43 2.68
CA ARG A 92 4.77 10.61 3.06
C ARG A 92 4.99 9.10 2.86
N THR A 93 4.02 8.32 3.27
CA THR A 93 3.92 6.87 3.01
C THR A 93 3.38 6.58 1.63
N TYR A 94 3.70 5.40 1.08
CA TYR A 94 3.26 5.00 -0.25
C TYR A 94 2.81 3.54 -0.26
N LYS A 95 1.75 3.26 -1.00
CA LYS A 95 1.19 1.91 -1.22
C LYS A 95 1.05 1.64 -2.71
N ALA A 96 1.07 0.38 -3.12
CA ALA A 96 0.98 0.00 -4.54
C ALA A 96 -0.46 0.16 -5.06
N LEU A 97 -0.63 0.73 -6.25
CA LEU A 97 -1.90 0.68 -6.99
C LEU A 97 -2.06 -0.71 -7.60
N LEU A 98 -2.87 -1.52 -6.93
CA LEU A 98 -2.95 -2.96 -7.13
C LEU A 98 -4.34 -3.43 -6.68
N THR A 99 -4.91 -4.46 -7.27
CA THR A 99 -6.08 -5.18 -6.74
C THR A 99 -5.77 -6.66 -6.64
N ASP A 100 -6.30 -7.34 -5.64
CA ASP A 100 -6.22 -8.80 -5.48
C ASP A 100 -7.61 -9.45 -5.31
N GLN A 101 -8.69 -8.67 -5.49
CA GLN A 101 -10.10 -9.04 -5.29
C GLN A 101 -10.50 -9.43 -3.86
N GLN A 102 -9.56 -9.59 -2.92
CA GLN A 102 -9.86 -10.01 -1.54
C GLN A 102 -9.48 -8.93 -0.53
N THR A 103 -8.20 -8.59 -0.48
CA THR A 103 -7.64 -7.62 0.45
C THR A 103 -7.85 -6.19 -0.03
N ARG A 104 -7.64 -5.95 -1.34
CA ARG A 104 -7.75 -4.64 -1.98
C ARG A 104 -8.62 -4.74 -3.23
N HIS A 105 -9.75 -4.02 -3.23
CA HIS A 105 -10.67 -3.90 -4.35
C HIS A 105 -11.44 -2.57 -4.31
N VAL A 106 -12.01 -2.17 -5.44
CA VAL A 106 -12.68 -0.87 -5.61
C VAL A 106 -14.13 -1.00 -6.07
N VAL A 107 -14.48 -2.08 -6.76
CA VAL A 107 -15.87 -2.43 -7.11
C VAL A 107 -16.25 -3.81 -6.59
N SER A 108 -17.56 -4.00 -6.42
CA SER A 108 -18.20 -5.29 -6.19
C SER A 108 -18.26 -6.09 -7.50
N ALA A 109 -17.80 -7.34 -7.47
CA ALA A 109 -17.90 -8.26 -8.60
C ALA A 109 -19.35 -8.68 -8.94
N GLY A 110 -20.31 -8.43 -8.02
CA GLY A 110 -21.71 -8.82 -8.24
C GLY A 110 -22.49 -7.85 -9.12
N ASP A 111 -22.14 -6.57 -9.08
CA ASP A 111 -22.93 -5.49 -9.68
C ASP A 111 -22.12 -4.27 -10.15
N GLY A 112 -20.79 -4.29 -10.00
CA GLY A 112 -19.90 -3.21 -10.42
C GLY A 112 -19.99 -1.96 -9.55
N THR A 113 -20.74 -2.01 -8.44
CA THR A 113 -20.89 -0.84 -7.56
C THR A 113 -19.62 -0.58 -6.76
N SER A 114 -19.38 0.69 -6.46
CA SER A 114 -18.26 1.16 -5.63
C SER A 114 -18.25 0.44 -4.27
N SER A 115 -17.18 -0.30 -3.98
CA SER A 115 -17.01 -1.12 -2.77
C SER A 115 -15.56 -1.07 -2.31
N LEU A 116 -15.06 0.12 -2.00
CA LEU A 116 -13.65 0.34 -1.67
C LEU A 116 -13.24 -0.45 -0.41
N ARG A 117 -12.28 -1.35 -0.57
CA ARG A 117 -11.57 -2.02 0.51
C ARG A 117 -10.08 -1.86 0.32
N ASP A 118 -9.41 -1.34 1.35
CA ASP A 118 -7.96 -1.05 1.36
C ASP A 118 -7.48 -0.27 0.12
N TRP A 119 -8.37 0.50 -0.49
CA TRP A 119 -8.11 1.19 -1.75
C TRP A 119 -7.17 2.38 -1.53
N VAL A 120 -6.28 2.59 -2.50
CA VAL A 120 -5.17 3.56 -2.35
C VAL A 120 -5.44 4.91 -3.01
N LEU A 121 -6.44 5.00 -3.89
CA LEU A 121 -6.85 6.28 -4.45
C LEU A 121 -7.94 6.92 -3.60
N TYR A 122 -7.87 8.23 -3.41
CA TYR A 122 -8.87 9.04 -2.74
C TYR A 122 -9.89 9.57 -3.76
N PRO A 123 -11.14 9.84 -3.35
CA PRO A 123 -12.16 10.36 -4.25
C PRO A 123 -11.91 11.82 -4.60
N ASN A 124 -12.28 12.22 -5.82
CA ASN A 124 -12.16 13.59 -6.33
C ASN A 124 -10.77 14.20 -6.10
N LYS A 125 -9.72 13.39 -6.32
CA LYS A 125 -8.34 13.75 -5.99
C LYS A 125 -7.49 13.82 -7.24
N GLN A 126 -6.74 14.91 -7.34
CA GLN A 126 -5.70 15.05 -8.35
C GLN A 126 -4.46 14.27 -7.94
N TYR A 127 -3.94 13.47 -8.86
CA TYR A 127 -2.66 12.77 -8.74
C TYR A 127 -1.64 13.38 -9.68
N ARG A 128 -0.45 13.63 -9.15
CA ARG A 128 0.67 14.22 -9.86
C ARG A 128 1.86 13.28 -9.88
N ARG A 129 2.80 13.52 -10.79
CA ARG A 129 4.13 12.89 -10.75
C ARG A 129 4.86 13.29 -9.47
N SER A 130 5.99 12.64 -9.20
CA SER A 130 6.83 12.94 -8.04
C SER A 130 7.34 14.39 -8.01
N ASP A 131 7.42 15.05 -9.17
CA ASP A 131 7.73 16.48 -9.31
C ASP A 131 6.75 17.42 -8.59
N GLY A 132 5.53 16.95 -8.26
CA GLY A 132 4.50 17.71 -7.58
C GLY A 132 3.80 18.77 -8.44
N THR A 133 4.11 18.87 -9.73
CA THR A 133 3.56 19.89 -10.65
C THR A 133 2.81 19.27 -11.81
N THR A 134 3.29 18.16 -12.37
CA THR A 134 2.68 17.52 -13.53
C THR A 134 1.49 16.68 -13.12
N VAL A 135 0.29 17.10 -13.51
CA VAL A 135 -0.96 16.34 -13.29
C VAL A 135 -1.01 15.15 -14.24
N THR A 136 -1.29 13.96 -13.69
CA THR A 136 -1.43 12.74 -14.48
C THR A 136 -2.89 12.40 -14.66
N PHE A 137 -3.61 12.20 -13.56
CA PHE A 137 -5.03 11.85 -13.55
C PHE A 137 -5.75 12.49 -12.37
N THR A 138 -7.07 12.54 -12.49
CA THR A 138 -7.98 12.89 -11.41
C THR A 138 -8.99 11.77 -11.23
N THR A 139 -9.23 11.38 -9.99
CA THR A 139 -10.26 10.39 -9.67
C THR A 139 -11.65 11.03 -9.60
N ASN A 140 -12.68 10.24 -9.87
CA ASN A 140 -14.09 10.60 -9.64
C ASN A 140 -14.48 10.40 -8.17
N ALA A 141 -15.78 10.56 -7.87
CA ALA A 141 -16.32 10.39 -6.52
C ALA A 141 -16.19 8.95 -5.97
N ASP A 142 -16.04 7.95 -6.84
CA ASP A 142 -15.84 6.55 -6.49
C ASP A 142 -14.35 6.16 -6.39
N SER A 143 -13.45 7.15 -6.43
CA SER A 143 -11.99 6.95 -6.39
C SER A 143 -11.43 6.14 -7.57
N MET A 144 -12.10 6.22 -8.72
CA MET A 144 -11.68 5.63 -9.99
C MET A 144 -11.21 6.72 -10.94
N VAL A 145 -10.27 6.40 -11.83
CA VAL A 145 -9.97 7.26 -12.99
C VAL A 145 -10.81 6.76 -14.14
N THR A 146 -11.65 7.61 -14.73
CA THR A 146 -12.52 7.22 -15.86
C THR A 146 -12.36 8.13 -17.07
N ALA A 147 -11.95 9.39 -16.86
CA ALA A 147 -11.54 10.30 -17.92
C ALA A 147 -10.09 10.02 -18.35
N ASN A 148 -9.74 10.39 -19.58
CA ASN A 148 -8.37 10.33 -20.08
C ASN A 148 -7.39 11.13 -19.20
N LEU A 149 -6.17 10.63 -19.09
CA LEU A 149 -5.08 11.27 -18.36
C LEU A 149 -4.65 12.56 -19.08
N GLU A 150 -4.32 13.58 -18.29
CA GLU A 150 -3.77 14.84 -18.81
C GLU A 150 -2.33 14.64 -19.32
N ASN A 151 -1.56 13.80 -18.61
CA ASN A 151 -0.21 13.41 -18.96
C ASN A 151 0.02 11.95 -18.61
N GLY A 152 0.97 11.29 -19.28
CA GLY A 152 1.43 9.97 -18.86
C GLY A 152 1.90 9.95 -17.40
N ILE A 153 1.75 8.81 -16.74
CA ILE A 153 2.10 8.61 -15.31
C ILE A 153 3.59 8.88 -15.04
N ASP A 154 4.47 8.61 -16.01
CA ASP A 154 5.91 8.87 -15.92
C ASP A 154 6.39 9.66 -17.14
N SER A 155 7.47 10.45 -16.98
CA SER A 155 8.04 11.27 -18.06
C SER A 155 9.08 10.54 -18.92
N GLY A 156 9.46 9.32 -18.54
CA GLY A 156 10.48 8.52 -19.21
C GLY A 156 9.95 7.61 -20.32
N ALA A 157 10.81 6.69 -20.76
CA ALA A 157 10.42 5.61 -21.67
C ALA A 157 9.26 4.79 -21.10
N LYS A 158 8.48 4.18 -22.01
CA LYS A 158 7.35 3.32 -21.67
C LYS A 158 7.77 2.24 -20.67
N LYS A 159 7.04 2.18 -19.56
CA LYS A 159 7.14 1.15 -18.53
C LYS A 159 5.76 0.55 -18.32
N TYR A 160 5.74 -0.76 -18.15
CA TYR A 160 4.55 -1.45 -17.66
C TYR A 160 4.63 -1.61 -16.14
N PHE A 161 3.48 -1.58 -15.49
CA PHE A 161 3.36 -1.81 -14.05
C PHE A 161 2.17 -2.72 -13.75
N TRP A 162 2.28 -3.55 -12.72
CA TRP A 162 1.17 -4.42 -12.31
C TRP A 162 0.00 -3.61 -11.76
N THR A 163 -1.23 -3.99 -12.11
CA THR A 163 -2.47 -3.37 -11.59
C THR A 163 -3.42 -4.43 -11.05
N GLY A 164 -3.57 -5.54 -11.76
CA GLY A 164 -4.60 -6.55 -11.49
C GLY A 164 -6.01 -6.17 -11.90
N LEU A 165 -6.19 -4.97 -12.44
CA LEU A 165 -7.49 -4.47 -12.85
C LEU A 165 -7.92 -5.21 -14.12
N ALA A 166 -9.16 -5.70 -14.12
CA ALA A 166 -9.77 -6.32 -15.27
C ALA A 166 -9.85 -5.34 -16.43
N HIS A 167 -9.77 -5.87 -17.64
CA HIS A 167 -9.92 -5.08 -18.83
C HIS A 167 -11.42 -4.78 -19.10
N PRO A 168 -11.80 -3.57 -19.56
CA PRO A 168 -13.18 -3.30 -20.01
C PRO A 168 -13.78 -4.31 -21.01
N ASP A 169 -12.95 -4.94 -21.85
CA ASP A 169 -13.38 -5.97 -22.81
C ASP A 169 -13.31 -7.40 -22.24
N ASP A 170 -12.87 -7.60 -20.99
CA ASP A 170 -12.94 -8.93 -20.37
C ASP A 170 -14.42 -9.26 -20.09
N PRO A 171 -14.99 -10.31 -20.75
CA PRO A 171 -16.41 -10.59 -20.63
C PRO A 171 -16.77 -10.99 -19.20
N GLY A 172 -17.75 -10.32 -18.63
CA GLY A 172 -18.24 -10.58 -17.29
C GLY A 172 -17.51 -9.85 -16.16
N PHE A 173 -16.58 -8.94 -16.49
CA PHE A 173 -15.94 -8.07 -15.51
C PHE A 173 -16.44 -6.63 -15.62
N PHE A 174 -16.48 -5.95 -14.48
CA PHE A 174 -16.72 -4.51 -14.43
C PHE A 174 -15.41 -3.73 -14.55
N LEU A 175 -15.52 -2.49 -15.02
CA LEU A 175 -14.40 -1.57 -15.01
C LEU A 175 -13.88 -1.41 -13.58
N TRP A 176 -12.55 -1.42 -13.42
CA TRP A 176 -11.86 -1.36 -12.13
C TRP A 176 -12.08 -2.59 -11.20
N GLU A 177 -12.79 -3.63 -11.66
CA GLU A 177 -12.80 -4.91 -10.95
C GLU A 177 -11.40 -5.53 -10.94
N GLY A 178 -11.10 -6.37 -9.96
CA GLY A 178 -9.89 -7.20 -10.07
C GLY A 178 -10.16 -8.37 -11.00
N GLY A 179 -9.23 -8.65 -11.91
CA GLY A 179 -9.33 -9.76 -12.86
C GLY A 179 -8.15 -10.72 -12.71
N ARG A 180 -7.04 -10.38 -13.36
CA ARG A 180 -5.83 -11.22 -13.40
C ARG A 180 -4.79 -10.70 -12.43
N THR A 181 -4.53 -11.44 -11.35
CA THR A 181 -3.75 -10.93 -10.21
C THR A 181 -2.54 -11.79 -9.86
N CYS A 182 -2.07 -12.68 -10.74
CA CYS A 182 -0.97 -13.60 -10.43
C CYS A 182 -1.18 -14.38 -9.13
N THR A 183 -2.36 -14.98 -8.99
CA THR A 183 -2.78 -15.68 -7.77
C THR A 183 -2.65 -14.77 -6.55
N GLN A 184 -3.32 -13.61 -6.58
CA GLN A 184 -3.24 -12.61 -5.50
C GLN A 184 -1.81 -12.16 -5.19
N TRP A 185 -1.00 -12.06 -6.23
CA TRP A 185 0.38 -11.61 -6.19
C TRP A 185 1.31 -12.50 -5.35
N SER A 186 1.01 -13.80 -5.32
CA SER A 186 1.85 -14.81 -4.69
C SER A 186 2.53 -15.75 -5.70
N ASP A 187 2.40 -15.49 -6.99
CA ASP A 187 2.87 -16.40 -8.03
C ASP A 187 3.75 -15.70 -9.09
N ALA A 188 4.80 -16.41 -9.50
CA ALA A 188 5.73 -16.02 -10.56
C ALA A 188 5.80 -17.07 -11.68
N ASN A 189 4.82 -17.96 -11.80
CA ASN A 189 4.74 -18.95 -12.88
C ASN A 189 4.35 -18.29 -14.21
N GLY A 190 5.06 -18.60 -15.29
CA GLY A 190 4.78 -18.07 -16.62
C GLY A 190 3.47 -18.56 -17.26
N GLY A 191 2.85 -19.63 -16.73
CA GLY A 191 1.54 -20.12 -17.16
C GLY A 191 0.37 -19.35 -16.54
N ASN A 192 0.60 -18.60 -15.46
CA ASN A 192 -0.40 -17.71 -14.87
C ASN A 192 -0.16 -16.28 -15.34
N THR A 193 -1.18 -15.44 -15.20
CA THR A 193 -1.14 -14.09 -15.73
C THR A 193 -1.63 -13.01 -14.76
N GLY A 194 -1.14 -11.80 -14.99
CA GLY A 194 -1.52 -10.59 -14.29
C GLY A 194 -1.86 -9.48 -15.28
N ALA A 195 -2.74 -8.57 -14.88
CA ALA A 195 -3.06 -7.36 -15.64
C ALA A 195 -2.09 -6.23 -15.28
N ALA A 196 -1.78 -5.41 -16.27
CA ALA A 196 -0.85 -4.30 -16.14
C ALA A 196 -1.46 -2.93 -16.51
N GLY A 197 -0.66 -1.89 -16.36
CA GLY A 197 -0.87 -0.52 -16.83
C GLY A 197 0.37 -0.03 -17.59
N ASN A 198 0.24 1.08 -18.34
CA ASN A 198 1.32 1.68 -19.11
C ASN A 198 1.54 3.14 -18.68
N THR A 199 2.79 3.51 -18.40
CA THR A 199 3.16 4.85 -17.92
C THR A 199 3.07 5.97 -18.95
N THR A 200 3.08 5.70 -20.24
CA THR A 200 3.06 6.74 -21.29
C THR A 200 1.69 6.97 -21.89
N SER A 201 0.73 6.06 -21.65
CA SER A 201 -0.61 6.19 -22.21
C SER A 201 -1.39 7.31 -21.54
N THR A 202 -2.12 8.08 -22.35
CA THR A 202 -3.10 9.04 -21.87
C THR A 202 -4.55 8.52 -21.94
N ASN A 203 -4.78 7.38 -22.61
CA ASN A 203 -6.07 6.72 -22.57
C ASN A 203 -6.16 5.85 -21.33
N THR A 204 -7.14 6.10 -20.48
CA THR A 204 -7.23 5.46 -19.15
C THR A 204 -7.49 3.97 -19.26
N HIS A 205 -8.42 3.61 -20.15
CA HIS A 205 -8.91 2.24 -20.32
C HIS A 205 -9.01 1.86 -21.78
N ASN A 206 -7.89 1.49 -22.39
CA ASN A 206 -7.86 1.10 -23.80
C ASN A 206 -6.93 -0.10 -24.00
N THR A 207 -7.44 -1.29 -24.30
CA THR A 207 -6.55 -2.41 -24.68
C THR A 207 -6.07 -2.26 -26.11
N PRO A 208 -4.78 -2.52 -26.38
CA PRO A 208 -3.79 -3.12 -25.47
C PRO A 208 -2.90 -2.14 -24.69
N GLU A 209 -3.12 -0.83 -24.75
CA GLU A 209 -2.14 0.18 -24.33
C GLU A 209 -2.71 1.25 -23.36
N GLY A 210 -3.61 0.88 -22.45
CA GLY A 210 -4.27 1.79 -21.50
C GLY A 210 -3.36 2.24 -20.36
N ALA A 211 -3.73 3.28 -19.62
CA ALA A 211 -2.95 3.70 -18.45
C ALA A 211 -3.08 2.69 -17.29
N PHE A 212 -4.30 2.19 -17.03
CA PHE A 212 -4.58 1.31 -15.89
C PHE A 212 -5.07 -0.10 -16.26
N THR A 213 -5.57 -0.26 -17.48
CA THR A 213 -6.07 -1.54 -17.99
C THR A 213 -5.36 -1.83 -19.32
N VAL A 214 -4.16 -2.41 -19.21
CA VAL A 214 -3.33 -2.92 -20.31
C VAL A 214 -3.55 -4.42 -20.47
N ASP A 215 -2.93 -4.92 -21.53
CA ASP A 215 -2.62 -6.32 -21.81
C ASP A 215 -2.21 -7.16 -20.59
N THR A 216 -2.37 -8.47 -20.80
CA THR A 216 -2.09 -9.52 -19.85
C THR A 216 -0.63 -9.95 -19.97
N HIS A 217 0.10 -9.92 -18.85
CA HIS A 217 1.48 -10.40 -18.80
C HIS A 217 1.57 -11.71 -18.01
N ALA A 218 2.47 -12.59 -18.46
CA ALA A 218 2.83 -13.78 -17.71
C ALA A 218 3.44 -13.39 -16.35
N CYS A 219 3.10 -14.09 -15.27
CA CYS A 219 3.51 -13.69 -13.92
C CYS A 219 5.01 -13.81 -13.66
N ASN A 220 5.76 -14.51 -14.50
CA ASN A 220 7.22 -14.50 -14.48
C ASN A 220 7.85 -13.26 -15.14
N SER A 221 7.05 -12.41 -15.81
CA SER A 221 7.52 -11.16 -16.39
C SER A 221 7.90 -10.16 -15.30
N THR A 222 8.96 -9.39 -15.52
CA THR A 222 9.40 -8.35 -14.58
C THR A 222 8.83 -6.99 -14.97
N LEU A 223 7.78 -6.55 -14.26
CA LEU A 223 7.17 -5.23 -14.45
C LEU A 223 7.42 -4.32 -13.24
N ASN A 224 6.94 -3.08 -13.29
CA ASN A 224 7.11 -2.11 -12.21
C ASN A 224 5.89 -2.08 -11.28
N LEU A 225 5.93 -1.22 -10.26
CA LEU A 225 4.76 -0.89 -9.44
C LEU A 225 4.49 0.61 -9.50
N LEU A 226 3.23 0.98 -9.68
CA LEU A 226 2.79 2.35 -9.47
C LEU A 226 2.51 2.55 -7.98
N CYS A 227 3.27 3.43 -7.35
CA CYS A 227 3.18 3.72 -5.93
C CYS A 227 2.42 5.02 -5.71
N ILE A 228 1.42 4.98 -4.84
CA ILE A 228 0.48 6.05 -4.56
C ILE A 228 0.77 6.60 -3.16
N GLU A 229 0.91 7.91 -3.06
CA GLU A 229 1.03 8.60 -1.78
C GLU A 229 -0.21 8.30 -0.93
N GLN A 230 0.01 7.91 0.32
CA GLN A 230 -1.05 7.61 1.28
C GLN A 230 -1.13 8.70 2.29
#